data_AF-A0A924HP19-F1
#
_entry.id   AF-A0A924HP19-F1
#
_cell.length_a   1.000
_cell.length_b   1.000
_cell.length_c   1.000
_cell.angle_alpha   90.00
_cell.angle_beta   90.00
_cell.angle_gamma   90.00
#
_symmetry.space_group_name_H-M   'P 1'
#
loop_
_entity.id
_entity.type
_entity.pdbx_description
1 polymer ?
#
loop_
_entity_poly.entity_id
_entity_poly.type
_entity_poly.pdbx_seq_one_letter_code
_entity_poly.pdbx_strand_id
1 'polypeptide(L)'
;EEDAVRRDFTINAMYYDPITQVVVDYHNGLKDAKNKTIRMIGDAATRYREDPVRIIRAVRFSAKLSPLGFELESKTAAPLIKSQELLADVPQSRLFDEMLKLLQTGHALASIATLKKLGMARGIYPLLDVVVERAEQPFVNAALKDTDRRVGEGKPVAPSFLLACVLWADVRDGWASRQAGGQPGHPALFDAIDDVFHSRIGDVSGGGKLASDMREIWVMQPRFEKRTGSAPWGLVDQARFRAAFDFMRLRADIGEVEEMLADWWQEFSMADDNLRQDLMDQVRDEQQKRQRAPKVQRAPRPLDVPQVVVAAGYVTSTSAPRNSEGESDSNDAAESDGGDAGAPRKRRRRRRTGGGGQGAGNQGDNNSGHTGGGDFSGN
;
A
#
# COMPACT_ATOMS: atom_id res chain seq x y z
N GLU A 1 -36.64 1.56 24.38
CA GLU A 1 -36.39 0.11 24.54
C GLU A 1 -36.11 -0.60 23.21
N GLU A 2 -37.00 -0.56 22.21
CA GLU A 2 -36.82 -1.30 20.94
C GLU A 2 -35.53 -0.95 20.17
N ASP A 3 -35.08 0.32 20.17
CA ASP A 3 -33.81 0.71 19.55
C ASP A 3 -32.59 0.09 20.26
N ALA A 4 -32.67 -0.08 21.60
CA ALA A 4 -31.58 -0.58 22.42
C ALA A 4 -31.24 -2.04 22.06
N VAL A 5 -32.27 -2.84 21.79
CA VAL A 5 -32.13 -4.26 21.41
C VAL A 5 -31.40 -4.41 20.07
N ARG A 6 -31.55 -3.44 19.16
CA ARG A 6 -30.91 -3.45 17.83
C ARG A 6 -29.43 -3.08 17.87
N ARG A 7 -28.93 -2.51 18.97
CA ARG A 7 -27.51 -2.19 19.16
C ARG A 7 -26.66 -3.46 19.28
N ASP A 8 -25.36 -3.32 19.06
CA ASP A 8 -24.46 -4.47 19.05
C ASP A 8 -24.00 -4.85 20.46
N PHE A 9 -23.56 -3.88 21.26
CA PHE A 9 -22.92 -4.09 22.56
C PHE A 9 -23.68 -3.38 23.68
N THR A 10 -23.72 -4.01 24.86
CA THR A 10 -24.42 -3.49 26.05
C THR A 10 -23.97 -2.09 26.42
N ILE A 11 -22.65 -1.84 26.41
CA ILE A 11 -22.05 -0.54 26.72
C ILE A 11 -22.40 0.57 25.71
N ASN A 12 -22.87 0.20 24.51
CA ASN A 12 -23.29 1.15 23.47
C ASN A 12 -24.83 1.30 23.39
N ALA A 13 -25.57 0.68 24.31
CA ALA A 13 -27.04 0.66 24.35
C ALA A 13 -27.61 1.37 25.58
N MET A 14 -26.84 2.28 26.17
CA MET A 14 -27.29 3.19 27.22
C MET A 14 -27.77 4.51 26.62
N TYR A 15 -28.82 5.08 27.19
CA TYR A 15 -29.40 6.35 26.77
C TYR A 15 -29.32 7.36 27.91
N TYR A 16 -29.06 8.61 27.59
CA TYR A 16 -29.10 9.71 28.56
C TYR A 16 -30.24 10.64 28.17
N ASP A 17 -31.17 10.85 29.10
CA ASP A 17 -32.20 11.87 28.94
C ASP A 17 -31.67 13.21 29.48
N PRO A 18 -31.43 14.23 28.63
CA PRO A 18 -30.90 15.50 29.07
C PRO A 18 -31.89 16.33 29.90
N ILE A 19 -33.18 16.03 29.84
CA ILE A 19 -34.23 16.74 30.59
C ILE A 19 -34.28 16.20 32.02
N THR A 20 -34.42 14.88 32.16
CA THR A 20 -34.50 14.24 33.49
C THR A 20 -33.13 13.96 34.10
N GLN A 21 -32.05 14.10 33.32
CA GLN A 21 -30.67 13.76 33.70
C GLN A 21 -30.49 12.29 34.13
N VAL A 22 -31.35 11.41 33.63
CA VAL A 22 -31.33 9.97 33.94
C VAL A 22 -30.62 9.20 32.83
N VAL A 23 -29.74 8.29 33.24
CA VAL A 23 -29.19 7.25 32.36
C VAL A 23 -30.12 6.04 32.39
N VAL A 24 -30.63 5.66 31.22
CA VAL A 24 -31.46 4.48 31.02
C VAL A 24 -30.61 3.35 30.46
N ASP A 25 -30.56 2.24 31.18
CA ASP A 25 -29.79 1.04 30.82
C ASP A 25 -30.70 -0.20 30.79
N TYR A 26 -31.07 -0.63 29.59
CA TYR A 26 -31.93 -1.80 29.38
C TYR A 26 -31.16 -3.13 29.36
N HIS A 27 -29.83 -3.10 29.22
CA HIS A 27 -29.02 -4.29 28.92
C HIS A 27 -27.85 -4.51 29.87
N ASN A 28 -27.84 -3.83 31.02
CA ASN A 28 -26.76 -3.86 32.01
C ASN A 28 -25.42 -3.32 31.47
N GLY A 29 -25.47 -2.38 30.52
CA GLY A 29 -24.30 -1.68 30.00
C GLY A 29 -23.48 -0.97 31.08
N LEU A 30 -24.11 -0.44 32.14
CA LEU A 30 -23.41 0.17 33.27
C LEU A 30 -22.57 -0.84 34.04
N LYS A 31 -23.08 -2.07 34.22
CA LYS A 31 -22.36 -3.15 34.89
C LYS A 31 -21.19 -3.62 34.04
N ASP A 32 -21.42 -3.83 32.75
CA ASP A 32 -20.36 -4.25 31.82
C ASP A 32 -19.29 -3.16 31.66
N ALA A 33 -19.66 -1.88 31.64
CA ALA A 33 -18.70 -0.77 31.62
C ALA A 33 -17.81 -0.74 32.88
N LYS A 34 -18.41 -0.95 34.07
CA LYS A 34 -17.66 -1.06 35.34
C LYS A 34 -16.72 -2.26 35.34
N ASN A 35 -17.18 -3.39 34.81
CA ASN A 35 -16.40 -4.63 34.70
C ASN A 35 -15.45 -4.63 33.49
N LYS A 36 -15.42 -3.56 32.69
CA LYS A 36 -14.65 -3.44 31.46
C LYS A 36 -14.88 -4.64 30.51
N THR A 37 -16.14 -5.01 30.32
CA THR A 37 -16.53 -6.15 29.47
C THR A 37 -17.25 -5.65 28.22
N ILE A 38 -16.84 -6.13 27.05
CA ILE A 38 -17.54 -5.91 25.79
C ILE A 38 -18.42 -7.14 25.54
N ARG A 39 -19.73 -6.94 25.73
CA ARG A 39 -20.75 -7.99 25.65
C ARG A 39 -21.73 -7.68 24.52
N MET A 40 -21.96 -8.66 23.65
CA MET A 40 -22.99 -8.57 22.62
C MET A 40 -24.39 -8.65 23.21
N ILE A 41 -25.32 -7.85 22.69
CA ILE A 41 -26.73 -7.90 23.08
C ILE A 41 -27.39 -9.10 22.39
N GLY A 42 -27.98 -10.01 23.17
CA GLY A 42 -28.58 -11.25 22.68
C GLY A 42 -27.56 -12.36 22.42
N ASP A 43 -27.93 -13.33 21.58
CA ASP A 43 -27.06 -14.45 21.19
C ASP A 43 -26.06 -14.03 20.09
N ALA A 44 -24.77 -14.07 20.39
CA ALA A 44 -23.73 -13.56 19.48
C ALA A 44 -23.72 -14.26 18.12
N ALA A 45 -23.88 -15.59 18.09
CA ALA A 45 -23.90 -16.35 16.83
C ALA A 45 -25.08 -15.96 15.93
N THR A 46 -26.25 -15.68 16.52
CA THR A 46 -27.42 -15.20 15.80
C THR A 46 -27.21 -13.77 15.29
N ARG A 47 -26.68 -12.87 16.11
CA ARG A 47 -26.40 -11.48 15.70
C ARG A 47 -25.36 -11.39 14.57
N TYR A 48 -24.35 -12.25 14.56
CA TYR A 48 -23.38 -12.33 13.46
C TYR A 48 -23.99 -12.86 12.16
N ARG A 49 -24.99 -13.76 12.22
CA ARG A 49 -25.73 -14.20 11.04
C ARG A 49 -26.64 -13.13 10.47
N GLU A 50 -27.27 -12.33 11.33
CA GLU A 50 -28.12 -11.21 10.91
C GLU A 50 -27.34 -10.09 10.21
N ASP A 51 -26.15 -9.75 10.73
CA ASP A 51 -25.26 -8.75 10.13
C ASP A 51 -23.80 -9.14 10.39
N PRO A 52 -23.14 -9.82 9.44
CA PRO A 52 -21.77 -10.30 9.59
C PRO A 52 -20.75 -9.19 9.87
N VAL A 53 -21.05 -7.95 9.48
CA VAL A 53 -20.21 -6.78 9.77
C VAL A 53 -19.99 -6.57 11.28
N ARG A 54 -20.89 -7.08 12.13
CA ARG A 54 -20.70 -7.04 13.60
C ARG A 54 -19.43 -7.74 14.08
N ILE A 55 -18.91 -8.69 13.31
CA ILE A 55 -17.63 -9.35 13.59
C ILE A 55 -16.49 -8.32 13.55
N ILE A 56 -16.39 -7.54 12.47
CA ILE A 56 -15.38 -6.49 12.30
C ILE A 56 -15.56 -5.41 13.40
N ARG A 57 -16.81 -5.08 13.73
CA ARG A 57 -17.12 -4.11 14.79
C ARG A 57 -16.68 -4.62 16.17
N ALA A 58 -16.86 -5.90 16.48
CA ALA A 58 -16.41 -6.50 17.74
C ALA A 58 -14.89 -6.40 17.89
N VAL A 59 -14.15 -6.73 16.83
CA VAL A 59 -12.68 -6.57 16.80
C VAL A 59 -12.29 -5.11 16.99
N ARG A 60 -12.92 -4.19 16.25
CA ARG A 60 -12.65 -2.74 16.36
C ARG A 60 -12.89 -2.22 17.78
N PHE A 61 -14.03 -2.54 18.38
CA PHE A 61 -14.36 -2.09 19.73
C PHE A 61 -13.42 -2.71 20.77
N SER A 62 -13.05 -3.98 20.62
CA SER A 62 -12.06 -4.64 21.47
C SER A 62 -10.71 -3.91 21.39
N ALA A 63 -10.24 -3.58 20.21
CA ALA A 63 -8.99 -2.85 20.02
C ALA A 63 -9.06 -1.42 20.59
N LYS A 64 -10.13 -0.68 20.30
CA LYS A 64 -10.34 0.69 20.77
C LYS A 64 -10.31 0.81 22.29
N LEU A 65 -10.97 -0.12 22.98
CA LEU A 65 -11.17 -0.06 24.43
C LEU A 65 -10.13 -0.87 25.23
N SER A 66 -9.29 -1.65 24.55
CA SER A 66 -8.19 -2.40 25.17
C SER A 66 -7.26 -1.53 26.03
N PRO A 67 -6.86 -0.29 25.63
CA PRO A 67 -6.06 0.58 26.50
C PRO A 67 -6.75 0.98 27.82
N LEU A 68 -8.09 0.94 27.85
CA LEU A 68 -8.87 1.19 29.07
C LEU A 68 -9.04 -0.08 29.92
N GLY A 69 -8.56 -1.22 29.44
CA GLY A 69 -8.65 -2.54 30.07
C GLY A 69 -9.94 -3.29 29.74
N PHE A 70 -10.60 -2.98 28.63
CA PHE A 70 -11.79 -3.73 28.20
C PHE A 70 -11.43 -5.03 27.49
N GLU A 71 -12.19 -6.07 27.77
CA GLU A 71 -12.05 -7.38 27.13
C GLU A 71 -13.38 -7.87 26.55
N LEU A 72 -13.32 -8.61 25.45
CA LEU A 72 -14.49 -9.29 24.90
C LEU A 72 -14.93 -10.42 25.82
N GLU A 73 -16.23 -10.48 26.09
CA GLU A 73 -16.80 -11.62 26.81
C GLU A 73 -16.56 -12.92 26.03
N SER A 74 -16.20 -14.00 26.71
CA SER A 74 -15.99 -15.33 26.11
C SER A 74 -17.15 -15.79 25.21
N LYS A 75 -18.41 -15.54 25.59
CA LYS A 75 -19.59 -15.88 24.76
C LYS A 75 -19.71 -15.03 23.50
N THR A 76 -19.25 -13.78 23.56
CA THR A 76 -19.22 -12.86 22.42
C THR A 76 -18.06 -13.22 21.48
N ALA A 77 -16.92 -13.65 22.03
CA ALA A 77 -15.73 -14.01 21.28
C ALA A 77 -15.80 -15.40 20.63
N ALA A 78 -16.40 -16.38 21.30
CA ALA A 78 -16.40 -17.79 20.86
C ALA A 78 -16.92 -18.04 19.42
N PRO A 79 -17.97 -17.36 18.91
CA PRO A 79 -18.43 -17.58 17.55
C PRO A 79 -17.65 -16.80 16.48
N LEU A 80 -16.77 -15.85 16.83
CA LEU A 80 -16.15 -14.92 15.86
C LEU A 80 -15.47 -15.64 14.69
N ILE A 81 -14.58 -16.60 14.99
CA ILE A 81 -13.81 -17.33 13.98
C ILE A 81 -14.74 -18.14 13.08
N LYS A 82 -15.69 -18.88 13.66
CA LYS A 82 -16.63 -19.72 12.90
C LYS A 82 -17.59 -18.89 12.05
N SER A 83 -17.96 -17.71 12.53
CA SER A 83 -18.84 -16.78 11.81
C SER A 83 -18.11 -15.97 10.74
N GLN A 84 -16.79 -16.04 10.66
CA GLN A 84 -16.00 -15.26 9.71
C GLN A 84 -16.37 -15.56 8.25
N GLU A 85 -16.71 -16.82 7.93
CA GLU A 85 -17.11 -17.23 6.57
C GLU A 85 -18.33 -16.45 6.05
N LEU A 86 -19.20 -15.97 6.96
CA LEU A 86 -20.37 -15.17 6.62
C LEU A 86 -20.01 -13.81 6.02
N LEU A 87 -18.77 -13.34 6.18
CA LEU A 87 -18.30 -12.10 5.58
C LEU A 87 -18.21 -12.18 4.05
N ALA A 88 -18.11 -13.39 3.49
CA ALA A 88 -18.07 -13.58 2.03
C ALA A 88 -19.37 -13.11 1.35
N ASP A 89 -20.50 -13.16 2.04
CA ASP A 89 -21.82 -12.75 1.54
C ASP A 89 -22.06 -11.23 1.67
N VAL A 90 -21.15 -10.49 2.32
CA VAL A 90 -21.29 -9.04 2.52
C VAL A 90 -20.79 -8.29 1.29
N PRO A 91 -21.54 -7.27 0.81
CA PRO A 91 -21.07 -6.40 -0.27
C PRO A 91 -19.69 -5.82 0.02
N GLN A 92 -18.79 -5.89 -0.97
CA GLN A 92 -17.39 -5.47 -0.83
C GLN A 92 -17.25 -4.00 -0.41
N SER A 93 -18.16 -3.12 -0.82
CA SER A 93 -18.19 -1.71 -0.38
C SER A 93 -18.40 -1.56 1.12
N ARG A 94 -19.27 -2.39 1.74
CA ARG A 94 -19.49 -2.38 3.19
C ARG A 94 -18.28 -2.90 3.95
N LEU A 95 -17.63 -3.95 3.43
CA LEU A 95 -16.38 -4.47 4.01
C LEU A 95 -15.26 -3.43 3.92
N PHE A 96 -15.15 -2.74 2.80
CA PHE A 96 -14.19 -1.66 2.60
C PHE A 96 -14.41 -0.52 3.62
N ASP A 97 -15.64 -0.06 3.80
CA ASP A 97 -15.96 0.99 4.79
C ASP A 97 -15.59 0.57 6.22
N GLU A 98 -15.83 -0.69 6.58
CA GLU A 98 -15.52 -1.20 7.92
C GLU A 98 -14.03 -1.45 8.11
N MET A 99 -13.30 -1.87 7.07
CA MET A 99 -11.85 -1.89 7.05
C MET A 99 -11.28 -0.50 7.28
N LEU A 100 -11.79 0.53 6.60
CA LEU A 100 -11.35 1.91 6.83
C LEU A 100 -11.63 2.35 8.27
N LYS A 101 -12.82 2.08 8.81
CA LYS A 101 -13.12 2.39 10.22
C LYS A 101 -12.23 1.61 11.18
N LEU A 102 -11.83 0.39 10.88
CA LEU A 102 -10.93 -0.42 11.69
C LEU A 102 -9.52 0.20 11.75
N LEU A 103 -9.05 0.77 10.65
CA LEU A 103 -7.68 1.27 10.48
C LEU A 103 -7.53 2.78 10.71
N GLN A 104 -8.60 3.56 10.69
CA GLN A 104 -8.53 5.04 10.69
C GLN A 104 -9.22 5.70 11.88
N THR A 105 -9.40 4.96 12.97
CA THR A 105 -10.06 5.46 14.19
C THR A 105 -9.12 5.53 15.39
N GLY A 106 -7.82 5.60 15.15
CA GLY A 106 -6.80 5.88 16.19
C GLY A 106 -6.32 4.65 16.96
N HIS A 107 -6.54 3.45 16.42
CA HIS A 107 -6.17 2.19 17.05
C HIS A 107 -5.89 1.08 16.01
N ALA A 108 -5.36 1.44 14.85
CA ALA A 108 -5.04 0.54 13.75
C ALA A 108 -4.08 -0.57 14.18
N LEU A 109 -2.98 -0.23 14.87
CA LEU A 109 -2.02 -1.22 15.35
C LEU A 109 -2.65 -2.19 16.36
N ALA A 110 -3.47 -1.66 17.28
CA ALA A 110 -4.19 -2.48 18.24
C ALA A 110 -5.25 -3.37 17.57
N SER A 111 -5.92 -2.88 16.53
CA SER A 111 -6.87 -3.64 15.72
C SER A 111 -6.19 -4.81 15.03
N ILE A 112 -5.03 -4.58 14.40
CA ILE A 112 -4.25 -5.62 13.73
C ILE A 112 -3.74 -6.66 14.74
N ALA A 113 -3.23 -6.23 15.89
CA ALA A 113 -2.83 -7.14 16.96
C ALA A 113 -4.00 -7.99 17.48
N THR A 114 -5.20 -7.40 17.58
CA THR A 114 -6.42 -8.10 18.00
C THR A 114 -6.86 -9.12 16.94
N LEU A 115 -6.82 -8.77 15.65
CA LEU A 115 -7.08 -9.71 14.55
C LEU A 115 -6.15 -10.91 14.62
N LYS A 116 -4.84 -10.68 14.80
CA LYS A 116 -3.83 -11.74 14.95
C LYS A 116 -4.11 -12.62 16.18
N LYS A 117 -4.39 -12.00 17.35
CA LYS A 117 -4.71 -12.72 18.59
C LYS A 117 -5.96 -13.61 18.47
N LEU A 118 -6.95 -13.17 17.71
CA LEU A 118 -8.19 -13.91 17.48
C LEU A 118 -8.07 -14.95 16.34
N GLY A 119 -6.92 -15.07 15.68
CA GLY A 119 -6.76 -15.97 14.53
C GLY A 119 -7.48 -15.50 13.26
N MET A 120 -7.86 -14.22 13.20
CA MET A 120 -8.64 -13.60 12.11
C MET A 120 -7.75 -12.71 11.22
N ALA A 121 -6.48 -13.09 11.04
CA ALA A 121 -5.51 -12.30 10.28
C ALA A 121 -5.78 -12.28 8.77
N ARG A 122 -6.56 -13.23 8.26
CA ARG A 122 -6.92 -13.38 6.84
C ARG A 122 -8.39 -13.74 6.68
N GLY A 123 -8.96 -13.49 5.50
CA GLY A 123 -10.30 -13.94 5.13
C GLY A 123 -11.43 -13.00 5.53
N ILE A 124 -11.13 -11.74 5.83
CA ILE A 124 -12.14 -10.68 6.05
C ILE A 124 -12.32 -9.88 4.77
N TYR A 125 -11.22 -9.36 4.23
CA TYR A 125 -11.20 -8.57 3.00
C TYR A 125 -9.79 -8.61 2.42
N PRO A 126 -9.60 -8.87 1.10
CA PRO A 126 -8.26 -9.10 0.53
C PRO A 126 -7.26 -7.98 0.83
N LEU A 127 -7.69 -6.72 0.78
CA LEU A 127 -6.80 -5.59 1.08
C LEU A 127 -6.46 -5.49 2.57
N LEU A 128 -7.39 -5.87 3.47
CA LEU A 128 -7.11 -5.93 4.90
C LEU A 128 -6.09 -7.02 5.21
N ASP A 129 -6.18 -8.16 4.53
CA ASP A 129 -5.21 -9.25 4.69
C ASP A 129 -3.79 -8.77 4.35
N VAL A 130 -3.64 -7.97 3.28
CA VAL A 130 -2.36 -7.33 2.92
C VAL A 130 -1.89 -6.35 3.99
N VAL A 131 -2.79 -5.54 4.55
CA VAL A 131 -2.45 -4.60 5.65
C VAL A 131 -1.93 -5.38 6.86
N VAL A 132 -2.64 -6.43 7.28
CA VAL A 132 -2.29 -7.24 8.46
C VAL A 132 -0.97 -7.98 8.26
N GLU A 133 -0.75 -8.54 7.07
CA GLU A 133 0.48 -9.22 6.69
C GLU A 133 1.68 -8.27 6.73
N ARG A 134 1.51 -7.05 6.21
CA ARG A 134 2.60 -6.06 6.10
C ARG A 134 2.76 -5.16 7.31
N ALA A 135 1.89 -5.25 8.31
CA ALA A 135 1.87 -4.35 9.46
C ALA A 135 3.19 -4.27 10.26
N GLU A 136 4.03 -5.29 10.14
CA GLU A 136 5.35 -5.38 10.80
C GLU A 136 6.48 -4.84 9.92
N GLN A 137 6.25 -4.59 8.63
CA GLN A 137 7.23 -3.95 7.76
C GLN A 137 7.47 -2.50 8.25
N PRO A 138 8.73 -2.03 8.33
CA PRO A 138 9.04 -0.72 8.92
C PRO A 138 8.20 0.43 8.35
N PHE A 139 8.04 0.49 7.02
CA PHE A 139 7.29 1.53 6.33
C PHE A 139 5.79 1.52 6.70
N VAL A 140 5.16 0.35 6.62
CA VAL A 140 3.73 0.18 6.89
C VAL A 140 3.45 0.39 8.37
N ASN A 141 4.32 -0.10 9.25
CA ASN A 141 4.24 0.12 10.68
C ASN A 141 4.30 1.62 11.02
N ALA A 142 5.23 2.35 10.42
CA ALA A 142 5.36 3.80 10.58
C ALA A 142 4.09 4.53 10.10
N ALA A 143 3.53 4.15 8.95
CA ALA A 143 2.30 4.73 8.43
C ALA A 143 1.07 4.46 9.33
N LEU A 144 0.94 3.25 9.87
CA LEU A 144 -0.12 2.88 10.82
C LEU A 144 0.03 3.66 12.13
N LYS A 145 1.24 3.77 12.66
CA LYS A 145 1.55 4.54 13.86
C LYS A 145 1.26 6.04 13.67
N ASP A 146 1.62 6.59 12.52
CA ASP A 146 1.31 7.98 12.19
C ASP A 146 -0.20 8.21 12.06
N THR A 147 -0.91 7.27 11.43
CA THR A 147 -2.38 7.30 11.33
C THR A 147 -3.01 7.33 12.72
N ASP A 148 -2.56 6.46 13.63
CA ASP A 148 -3.08 6.41 15.00
C ASP A 148 -2.82 7.71 15.76
N ARG A 149 -1.59 8.24 15.66
CA ARG A 149 -1.22 9.53 16.26
C ARG A 149 -2.09 10.68 15.73
N ARG A 150 -2.25 10.79 14.41
CA ARG A 150 -3.02 11.88 13.77
C ARG A 150 -4.47 11.89 14.23
N VAL A 151 -5.11 10.71 14.29
CA VAL A 151 -6.49 10.60 14.78
C VAL A 151 -6.56 10.99 16.26
N GLY A 152 -5.59 10.56 17.08
CA GLY A 152 -5.49 10.97 18.48
C GLY A 152 -5.32 12.49 18.67
N GLU A 153 -4.65 13.16 17.74
CA GLU A 153 -4.50 14.62 17.68
C GLU A 153 -5.72 15.35 17.06
N GLY A 154 -6.78 14.62 16.69
CA GLY A 154 -7.97 15.19 16.04
C GLY A 154 -7.74 15.66 14.60
N LYS A 155 -6.62 15.25 13.97
CA LYS A 155 -6.28 15.60 12.59
C LYS A 155 -6.96 14.64 11.61
N PRO A 156 -7.37 15.11 10.42
CA PRO A 156 -7.92 14.23 9.40
C PRO A 156 -6.86 13.27 8.86
N VAL A 157 -7.30 12.07 8.50
CA VAL A 157 -6.50 11.03 7.85
C VAL A 157 -7.14 10.64 6.53
N ALA A 158 -6.32 10.43 5.50
CA ALA A 158 -6.78 10.09 4.16
C ALA A 158 -6.65 8.57 3.91
N PRO A 159 -7.74 7.86 3.52
CA PRO A 159 -7.69 6.46 3.10
C PRO A 159 -6.66 6.16 2.02
N SER A 160 -6.58 7.03 1.01
CA SER A 160 -5.64 6.89 -0.12
C SER A 160 -4.19 6.90 0.35
N PHE A 161 -3.86 7.72 1.35
CA PHE A 161 -2.49 7.80 1.87
C PHE A 161 -2.05 6.50 2.55
N LEU A 162 -2.88 5.96 3.46
CA LEU A 162 -2.55 4.72 4.17
C LEU A 162 -2.41 3.55 3.19
N LEU A 163 -3.34 3.43 2.25
CA LEU A 163 -3.30 2.36 1.24
C LEU A 163 -2.13 2.53 0.27
N ALA A 164 -1.77 3.77 -0.10
CA ALA A 164 -0.55 4.04 -0.86
C ALA A 164 0.70 3.53 -0.12
N CYS A 165 0.77 3.69 1.20
CA CYS A 165 1.88 3.20 2.01
C CYS A 165 1.95 1.68 2.06
N VAL A 166 0.80 1.03 2.28
CA VAL A 166 0.69 -0.45 2.37
C VAL A 166 1.11 -1.14 1.07
N LEU A 167 0.79 -0.53 -0.07
CA LEU A 167 1.03 -1.10 -1.40
C LEU A 167 2.32 -0.61 -2.06
N TRP A 168 3.08 0.26 -1.38
CA TRP A 168 4.29 0.85 -1.93
C TRP A 168 5.34 -0.18 -2.36
N ALA A 169 5.54 -1.23 -1.56
CA ALA A 169 6.51 -2.26 -1.87
C ALA A 169 6.23 -2.93 -3.24
N ASP A 170 4.96 -3.21 -3.55
CA ASP A 170 4.59 -3.81 -4.84
C ASP A 170 4.90 -2.86 -6.01
N VAL A 171 4.57 -1.56 -5.85
CA VAL A 171 4.85 -0.54 -6.87
C VAL A 171 6.35 -0.36 -7.07
N ARG A 172 7.10 -0.23 -5.99
CA ARG A 172 8.55 -0.01 -5.99
C ARG A 172 9.28 -1.19 -6.63
N ASP A 173 8.95 -2.41 -6.24
CA ASP A 173 9.63 -3.61 -6.71
C ASP A 173 9.26 -3.89 -8.17
N GLY A 174 7.98 -3.71 -8.53
CA GLY A 174 7.51 -3.79 -9.92
C GLY A 174 8.15 -2.74 -10.83
N TRP A 175 8.36 -1.52 -10.31
CA TRP A 175 9.03 -0.43 -11.02
C TRP A 175 10.52 -0.72 -11.22
N ALA A 176 11.22 -1.20 -10.17
CA ALA A 176 12.63 -1.55 -10.22
C ALA A 176 12.88 -2.70 -11.22
N SER A 177 12.05 -3.74 -11.21
CA SER A 177 12.16 -4.87 -12.15
C SER A 177 12.02 -4.44 -13.61
N ARG A 178 11.10 -3.51 -13.90
CA ARG A 178 10.89 -2.99 -15.25
C ARG A 178 12.03 -2.12 -15.74
N GLN A 179 12.59 -1.28 -14.86
CA GLN A 179 13.78 -0.50 -15.16
C GLN A 179 15.00 -1.40 -15.43
N ALA A 180 15.17 -2.47 -14.65
CA ALA A 180 16.23 -3.46 -14.90
C ALA A 180 16.04 -4.17 -16.26
N GLY A 181 14.79 -4.32 -16.72
CA GLY A 181 14.45 -4.81 -18.06
C GLY A 181 14.67 -3.79 -19.19
N GLY A 182 15.21 -2.60 -18.91
CA GLY A 182 15.51 -1.57 -19.91
C GLY A 182 14.36 -0.63 -20.25
N GLN A 183 13.23 -0.70 -19.54
CA GLN A 183 12.14 0.25 -19.73
C GLN A 183 12.50 1.63 -19.16
N PRO A 184 12.10 2.74 -19.81
CA PRO A 184 12.30 4.07 -19.25
C PRO A 184 11.53 4.25 -17.93
N GLY A 185 12.11 4.99 -16.98
CA GLY A 185 11.61 5.05 -15.60
C GLY A 185 10.16 5.51 -15.45
N HIS A 186 9.70 6.49 -16.25
CA HIS A 186 8.34 6.99 -16.14
C HIS A 186 7.28 5.98 -16.65
N PRO A 187 7.36 5.45 -17.90
CA PRO A 187 6.50 4.33 -18.33
C PRO A 187 6.53 3.14 -17.38
N ALA A 188 7.72 2.74 -16.91
CA ALA A 188 7.88 1.62 -15.98
C ALA A 188 7.11 1.81 -14.67
N LEU A 189 7.04 3.05 -14.15
CA LEU A 189 6.29 3.36 -12.93
C LEU A 189 4.79 3.28 -13.16
N PHE A 190 4.28 3.82 -14.27
CA PHE A 190 2.85 3.77 -14.59
C PHE A 190 2.38 2.31 -14.75
N ASP A 191 3.15 1.50 -15.49
CA ASP A 191 2.84 0.07 -15.66
C ASP A 191 2.87 -0.69 -14.32
N ALA A 192 3.83 -0.39 -13.44
CA ALA A 192 3.90 -0.99 -12.11
C ALA A 192 2.70 -0.60 -11.23
N ILE A 193 2.25 0.66 -11.31
CA ILE A 193 1.05 1.12 -10.60
C ILE A 193 -0.19 0.39 -11.11
N ASP A 194 -0.35 0.26 -12.43
CA ASP A 194 -1.50 -0.41 -13.04
C ASP A 194 -1.56 -1.90 -12.67
N ASP A 195 -0.42 -2.58 -12.65
CA ASP A 195 -0.31 -3.97 -12.16
C ASP A 195 -0.79 -4.12 -10.71
N VAL A 196 -0.44 -3.18 -9.83
CA VAL A 196 -0.86 -3.21 -8.42
C VAL A 196 -2.36 -3.03 -8.29
N PHE A 197 -2.94 -2.10 -9.05
CA PHE A 197 -4.40 -1.91 -9.07
C PHE A 197 -5.12 -3.17 -9.55
N HIS A 198 -4.65 -3.80 -10.64
CA HIS A 198 -5.24 -5.03 -11.17
C HIS A 198 -5.10 -6.23 -10.21
N SER A 199 -3.96 -6.36 -9.53
CA SER A 199 -3.65 -7.55 -8.71
C SER A 199 -4.14 -7.49 -7.26
N ARG A 200 -4.30 -6.30 -6.67
CA ARG A 200 -4.56 -6.14 -5.22
C ARG A 200 -5.87 -5.45 -4.87
N ILE A 201 -6.34 -4.54 -5.74
CA ILE A 201 -7.39 -3.58 -5.39
C ILE A 201 -8.75 -3.94 -6.02
N GLY A 202 -8.75 -4.65 -7.16
CA GLY A 202 -9.97 -5.04 -7.88
C GLY A 202 -10.85 -3.83 -8.25
N ASP A 203 -12.09 -4.09 -8.69
CA ASP A 203 -12.98 -3.05 -9.21
C ASP A 203 -13.54 -2.09 -8.14
N VAL A 204 -13.62 -2.53 -6.88
CA VAL A 204 -14.32 -1.78 -5.81
C VAL A 204 -13.53 -0.54 -5.35
N SER A 205 -12.22 -0.55 -5.55
CA SER A 205 -11.33 0.56 -5.15
C SER A 205 -10.45 1.12 -6.29
N GLY A 206 -10.37 0.45 -7.45
CA GLY A 206 -9.40 0.74 -8.51
C GLY A 206 -9.77 1.84 -9.51
N GLY A 207 -11.04 2.23 -9.61
CA GLY A 207 -11.51 3.22 -10.61
C GLY A 207 -11.94 4.58 -10.07
N GLY A 208 -11.81 4.81 -8.75
CA GLY A 208 -12.36 5.98 -8.06
C GLY A 208 -11.33 7.03 -7.65
N LYS A 209 -11.82 8.08 -6.94
CA LYS A 209 -10.99 9.15 -6.35
C LYS A 209 -9.81 8.62 -5.53
N LEU A 210 -10.02 7.53 -4.79
CA LEU A 210 -9.00 6.86 -3.99
C LEU A 210 -7.77 6.43 -4.83
N ALA A 211 -8.02 5.77 -5.96
CA ALA A 211 -6.99 5.30 -6.87
C ALA A 211 -6.24 6.48 -7.53
N SER A 212 -6.96 7.53 -7.91
CA SER A 212 -6.33 8.77 -8.43
C SER A 212 -5.38 9.38 -7.41
N ASP A 213 -5.84 9.55 -6.17
CA ASP A 213 -5.02 10.11 -5.09
C ASP A 213 -3.76 9.27 -4.83
N MET A 214 -3.88 7.93 -4.81
CA MET A 214 -2.73 7.02 -4.65
C MET A 214 -1.74 7.12 -5.81
N ARG A 215 -2.24 7.14 -7.05
CA ARG A 215 -1.42 7.28 -8.26
C ARG A 215 -0.64 8.59 -8.24
N GLU A 216 -1.28 9.69 -7.88
CA GLU A 216 -0.63 11.00 -7.75
C GLU A 216 0.50 10.97 -6.71
N ILE A 217 0.26 10.36 -5.53
CA ILE A 217 1.29 10.20 -4.49
C ILE A 217 2.51 9.46 -5.02
N TRP A 218 2.30 8.32 -5.71
CA TRP A 218 3.39 7.49 -6.24
C TRP A 218 4.13 8.15 -7.41
N VAL A 219 3.42 8.74 -8.37
CA VAL A 219 4.02 9.43 -9.53
C VAL A 219 4.86 10.63 -9.11
N MET A 220 4.55 11.27 -7.98
CA MET A 220 5.37 12.35 -7.44
C MET A 220 6.68 11.86 -6.80
N GLN A 221 6.81 10.59 -6.41
CA GLN A 221 7.99 10.09 -5.68
C GLN A 221 9.32 10.33 -6.42
N PRO A 222 9.47 10.00 -7.72
CA PRO A 222 10.72 10.24 -8.44
C PRO A 222 10.96 11.74 -8.72
N ARG A 223 9.93 12.58 -8.61
CA ARG A 223 10.04 14.02 -8.86
C ARG A 223 10.72 14.74 -7.70
N PHE A 224 10.63 14.20 -6.49
CA PHE A 224 11.34 14.73 -5.32
C PHE A 224 12.86 14.66 -5.45
N GLU A 225 13.41 13.79 -6.29
CA GLU A 225 14.86 13.74 -6.55
C GLU A 225 15.34 14.95 -7.38
N LYS A 226 14.43 15.63 -8.10
CA LYS A 226 14.76 16.75 -8.99
C LYS A 226 14.66 18.08 -8.25
N ARG A 227 15.78 18.50 -7.64
CA ARG A 227 15.90 19.76 -6.87
C ARG A 227 16.37 20.97 -7.68
N THR A 228 16.43 20.88 -9.02
CA THR A 228 16.96 21.95 -9.88
C THR A 228 15.98 22.39 -10.96
N GLY A 229 16.11 23.63 -11.42
CA GLY A 229 15.25 24.20 -12.45
C GLY A 229 13.87 24.56 -11.90
N SER A 230 12.85 24.57 -12.76
CA SER A 230 11.47 24.93 -12.37
C SER A 230 10.69 23.78 -11.72
N ALA A 231 11.27 22.57 -11.65
CA ALA A 231 10.57 21.39 -11.16
C ALA A 231 10.10 21.49 -9.71
N PRO A 232 10.89 22.03 -8.75
CA PRO A 232 10.45 22.20 -7.38
C PRO A 232 9.23 23.11 -7.22
N TRP A 233 9.22 24.25 -7.91
CA TRP A 233 8.10 25.20 -7.92
C TRP A 233 6.80 24.51 -8.33
N GLY A 234 6.80 23.88 -9.51
CA GLY A 234 5.61 23.20 -10.02
C GLY A 234 5.21 21.93 -9.26
N LEU A 235 6.09 21.39 -8.39
CA LEU A 235 5.75 20.26 -7.53
C LEU A 235 5.03 20.71 -6.25
N VAL A 236 5.46 21.82 -5.65
CA VAL A 236 4.81 22.38 -4.44
C VAL A 236 3.38 22.81 -4.71
N ASP A 237 3.09 23.31 -5.92
CA ASP A 237 1.75 23.75 -6.33
C ASP A 237 0.76 22.59 -6.61
N GLN A 238 1.23 21.34 -6.59
CA GLN A 238 0.36 20.19 -6.86
C GLN A 238 -0.64 19.96 -5.72
N ALA A 239 -1.90 19.68 -6.05
CA ALA A 239 -2.97 19.46 -5.08
C ALA A 239 -2.70 18.31 -4.07
N ARG A 240 -1.80 17.38 -4.40
CA ARG A 240 -1.40 16.25 -3.54
C ARG A 240 0.03 16.35 -3.03
N PHE A 241 0.68 17.50 -3.18
CA PHE A 241 2.04 17.72 -2.69
C PHE A 241 2.20 17.30 -1.22
N ARG A 242 1.30 17.74 -0.33
CA ARG A 242 1.42 17.43 1.10
C ARG A 242 1.40 15.93 1.38
N ALA A 243 0.50 15.19 0.75
CA ALA A 243 0.42 13.75 0.89
C ALA A 243 1.65 13.05 0.29
N ALA A 244 2.11 13.48 -0.89
CA ALA A 244 3.29 12.92 -1.53
C ALA A 244 4.59 13.22 -0.73
N PHE A 245 4.67 14.38 -0.11
CA PHE A 245 5.76 14.79 0.76
C PHE A 245 5.74 14.01 2.08
N ASP A 246 4.58 13.89 2.76
CA ASP A 246 4.43 13.08 3.96
C ASP A 246 4.85 11.62 3.71
N PHE A 247 4.54 11.10 2.52
CA PHE A 247 4.95 9.77 2.09
C PHE A 247 6.47 9.67 1.91
N MET A 248 7.08 10.64 1.24
CA MET A 248 8.53 10.70 1.04
C MET A 248 9.29 10.87 2.37
N ARG A 249 8.71 11.63 3.31
CA ARG A 249 9.23 11.77 4.67
C ARG A 249 9.20 10.45 5.43
N LEU A 250 8.08 9.70 5.39
CA LEU A 250 8.04 8.37 6.00
C LEU A 250 9.09 7.42 5.39
N ARG A 251 9.40 7.58 4.09
CA ARG A 251 10.47 6.82 3.43
C ARG A 251 11.86 7.23 3.93
N ALA A 252 12.07 8.52 4.19
CA ALA A 252 13.30 9.01 4.80
C ALA A 252 13.47 8.49 6.24
N ASP A 253 12.40 8.48 7.05
CA ASP A 253 12.42 7.99 8.43
C ASP A 253 12.87 6.52 8.54
N ILE A 254 12.63 5.71 7.50
CA ILE A 254 13.06 4.30 7.44
C ILE A 254 14.35 4.08 6.63
N GLY A 255 14.98 5.14 6.14
CA GLY A 255 16.23 5.09 5.38
C GLY A 255 16.11 4.70 3.90
N GLU A 256 14.91 4.71 3.32
CA GLU A 256 14.74 4.52 1.86
C GLU A 256 15.14 5.77 1.04
N VAL A 257 15.14 6.93 1.68
CA VAL A 257 15.45 8.24 1.09
C VAL A 257 16.40 8.95 2.04
N GLU A 258 17.35 9.72 1.51
CA GLU A 258 18.24 10.56 2.32
C GLU A 258 17.42 11.58 3.14
N GLU A 259 17.67 11.66 4.45
CA GLU A 259 16.99 12.60 5.36
C GLU A 259 17.18 14.05 4.93
N MET A 260 18.38 14.42 4.48
CA MET A 260 18.70 15.73 3.93
C MET A 260 17.79 16.12 2.76
N LEU A 261 17.31 15.15 1.97
CA LEU A 261 16.37 15.42 0.89
C LEU A 261 15.01 15.83 1.44
N ALA A 262 14.50 15.10 2.43
CA ALA A 262 13.24 15.41 3.08
C ALA A 262 13.28 16.78 3.79
N ASP A 263 14.38 17.09 4.48
CA ASP A 263 14.59 18.38 5.14
C ASP A 263 14.60 19.54 4.14
N TRP A 264 15.32 19.39 3.02
CA TRP A 264 15.35 20.40 1.97
C TRP A 264 13.94 20.70 1.42
N TRP A 265 13.14 19.66 1.16
CA TRP A 265 11.76 19.84 0.68
C TRP A 265 10.84 20.42 1.75
N GLN A 266 11.06 20.09 3.03
CA GLN A 266 10.32 20.67 4.15
C GLN A 266 10.54 22.18 4.20
N GLU A 267 11.80 22.60 4.14
CA GLU A 267 12.20 24.01 4.14
C GLU A 267 11.68 24.72 2.89
N PHE A 268 11.93 24.18 1.70
CA PHE A 268 11.48 24.76 0.42
C PHE A 268 9.95 24.95 0.37
N SER A 269 9.18 24.01 0.93
CA SER A 269 7.71 24.10 0.93
C SER A 269 7.16 25.21 1.83
N MET A 270 7.87 25.55 2.91
CA MET A 270 7.47 26.56 3.89
C MET A 270 8.13 27.94 3.64
N ALA A 271 9.20 27.96 2.86
CA ALA A 271 9.97 29.12 2.50
C ALA A 271 9.17 30.14 1.66
N ASP A 272 9.55 31.41 1.79
CA ASP A 272 9.16 32.46 0.86
C ASP A 272 9.96 32.35 -0.45
N ASP A 273 9.61 33.17 -1.45
CA ASP A 273 10.22 33.07 -2.78
C ASP A 273 11.72 33.39 -2.78
N ASN A 274 12.18 34.24 -1.86
CA ASN A 274 13.60 34.57 -1.72
C ASN A 274 14.38 33.38 -1.17
N LEU A 275 13.92 32.79 -0.07
CA LEU A 275 14.57 31.62 0.52
C LEU A 275 14.49 30.39 -0.41
N ARG A 276 13.41 30.24 -1.19
CA ARG A 276 13.32 29.21 -2.24
C ARG A 276 14.40 29.39 -3.33
N GLN A 277 14.69 30.62 -3.74
CA GLN A 277 15.78 30.91 -4.69
C GLN A 277 17.13 30.54 -4.07
N ASP A 278 17.40 30.96 -2.83
CA ASP A 278 18.64 30.66 -2.12
C ASP A 278 18.87 29.15 -1.99
N LEU A 279 17.84 28.39 -1.62
CA LEU A 279 17.88 26.93 -1.52
C LEU A 279 18.19 26.27 -2.88
N MET A 280 17.67 26.80 -3.98
CA MET A 280 17.97 26.28 -5.33
C MET A 280 19.40 26.59 -5.76
N ASP A 281 19.89 27.80 -5.48
CA ASP A 281 21.25 28.22 -5.81
C ASP A 281 22.29 27.39 -5.05
N GLN A 282 22.02 27.08 -3.78
CA GLN A 282 22.85 26.15 -2.99
C GLN A 282 22.94 24.78 -3.65
N VAL A 283 21.81 24.20 -4.08
CA VAL A 283 21.79 22.89 -4.78
C VAL A 283 22.55 22.96 -6.10
N ARG A 284 22.40 24.07 -6.84
CA ARG A 284 23.10 24.28 -8.12
C ARG A 284 24.61 24.34 -7.91
N ASP A 285 25.06 25.02 -6.87
CA ASP A 285 26.48 25.12 -6.52
C ASP A 285 27.05 23.78 -6.05
N GLU A 286 26.31 23.02 -5.26
CA GLU A 286 26.69 21.65 -4.86
C GLU A 286 26.87 20.74 -6.08
N GLN A 287 25.95 20.79 -7.04
CA GLN A 287 26.05 20.01 -8.27
C GLN A 287 27.25 20.43 -9.12
N GLN A 288 27.50 21.73 -9.26
CA GLN A 288 28.69 22.23 -9.97
C GLN A 288 30.00 21.81 -9.27
N LYS A 289 30.05 21.86 -7.93
CA LYS A 289 31.20 21.39 -7.15
C LYS A 289 31.42 19.89 -7.31
N ARG A 290 30.36 19.07 -7.29
CA ARG A 290 30.44 17.63 -7.55
C ARG A 290 30.91 17.30 -8.97
N GLN A 291 30.49 18.07 -9.98
CA GLN A 291 30.93 17.89 -11.37
C GLN A 291 32.38 18.34 -11.62
N ARG A 292 32.85 19.35 -10.88
CA ARG A 292 34.23 19.88 -10.96
C ARG A 292 35.23 19.10 -10.11
N ALA A 293 34.78 18.22 -9.20
CA ALA A 293 35.67 17.38 -8.42
C ALA A 293 36.44 16.40 -9.35
N PRO A 294 37.77 16.35 -9.29
CA PRO A 294 38.55 15.48 -10.16
C PRO A 294 38.20 14.02 -9.89
N LYS A 295 37.84 13.30 -10.96
CA LYS A 295 37.61 11.85 -10.92
C LYS A 295 38.96 11.19 -10.60
N VAL A 296 39.18 10.82 -9.34
CA VAL A 296 40.40 10.09 -8.94
C VAL A 296 40.44 8.80 -9.74
N GLN A 297 41.28 8.74 -10.77
CA GLN A 297 41.61 7.49 -11.45
C GLN A 297 42.22 6.58 -10.39
N ARG A 298 41.51 5.51 -10.02
CA ARG A 298 42.13 4.41 -9.27
C ARG A 298 43.31 3.92 -10.12
N ALA A 299 44.51 4.00 -9.55
CA ALA A 299 45.71 3.45 -10.15
C ALA A 299 45.46 1.98 -10.53
N PRO A 300 46.00 1.50 -11.67
CA PRO A 300 45.87 0.10 -12.05
C PRO A 300 46.42 -0.78 -10.93
N ARG A 301 45.72 -1.86 -10.58
CA ARG A 301 46.28 -2.92 -9.73
C ARG A 301 47.61 -3.36 -10.35
N PRO A 302 48.71 -3.47 -9.57
CA PRO A 302 49.92 -4.10 -10.05
C PRO A 302 49.61 -5.53 -10.52
N LEU A 303 50.12 -5.86 -11.70
CA LEU A 303 50.06 -7.20 -12.29
C LEU A 303 50.66 -8.25 -11.36
N ASP A 304 50.09 -9.45 -11.43
CA ASP A 304 50.45 -10.65 -10.68
C ASP A 304 51.97 -10.86 -10.56
N VAL A 305 52.42 -11.04 -9.32
CA VAL A 305 53.73 -11.63 -9.04
C VAL A 305 53.57 -13.15 -9.19
N PRO A 306 54.39 -13.85 -9.99
CA PRO A 306 54.30 -15.30 -10.12
C PRO A 306 54.66 -15.95 -8.79
N GLN A 307 53.73 -16.73 -8.22
CA GLN A 307 54.06 -17.61 -7.09
C GLN A 307 55.03 -18.69 -7.58
N VAL A 308 56.22 -18.67 -6.99
CA VAL A 308 57.23 -19.72 -7.11
C VAL A 308 56.67 -21.00 -6.50
N VAL A 309 56.52 -22.01 -7.34
CA VAL A 309 56.23 -23.39 -6.93
C VAL A 309 57.49 -23.96 -6.29
N VAL A 310 57.42 -24.33 -5.01
CA VAL A 310 58.45 -25.14 -4.37
C VAL A 310 57.81 -26.48 -4.00
N ALA A 311 58.23 -27.53 -4.71
CA ALA A 311 57.85 -28.91 -4.45
C ALA A 311 59.02 -29.65 -3.77
N ALA A 312 58.74 -30.26 -2.62
CA ALA A 312 59.39 -31.45 -2.02
C ALA A 312 58.80 -31.60 -0.60
N GLY A 313 58.31 -32.73 -0.10
CA GLY A 313 58.34 -34.13 -0.53
C GLY A 313 58.47 -35.01 0.74
N TYR A 314 57.59 -36.01 0.87
CA TYR A 314 57.72 -37.24 1.69
C TYR A 314 57.69 -37.10 3.25
N VAL A 315 57.19 -38.02 4.10
CA VAL A 315 56.92 -39.48 4.03
C VAL A 315 55.85 -39.88 5.10
N THR A 316 54.94 -40.82 4.72
CA THR A 316 54.27 -41.93 5.47
C THR A 316 53.72 -41.81 6.90
N SER A 317 52.50 -42.35 7.15
CA SER A 317 52.29 -43.78 7.52
C SER A 317 50.83 -44.14 7.90
N THR A 318 50.35 -45.22 7.28
CA THR A 318 49.46 -46.32 7.77
C THR A 318 48.19 -46.07 8.61
N SER A 319 47.03 -46.48 8.09
CA SER A 319 46.39 -47.79 8.40
C SER A 319 45.01 -47.93 7.71
N ALA A 320 44.79 -49.04 6.99
CA ALA A 320 43.54 -49.47 6.35
C ALA A 320 42.84 -50.56 7.22
N PRO A 321 41.82 -51.33 6.76
CA PRO A 321 40.84 -51.14 5.67
C PRO A 321 39.39 -51.55 6.08
N ARG A 322 38.41 -51.40 5.16
CA ARG A 322 37.38 -52.44 4.92
C ARG A 322 36.81 -52.36 3.50
N ASN A 323 36.84 -53.52 2.83
CA ASN A 323 36.41 -53.84 1.47
C ASN A 323 34.88 -53.79 1.26
N SER A 324 34.45 -53.57 0.02
CA SER A 324 33.66 -54.57 -0.73
C SER A 324 33.69 -54.28 -2.23
N GLU A 325 34.01 -55.33 -2.99
CA GLU A 325 34.23 -55.45 -4.43
C GLU A 325 32.94 -55.61 -5.26
N GLY A 326 33.12 -55.59 -6.60
CA GLY A 326 32.21 -56.07 -7.65
C GLY A 326 31.95 -55.02 -8.73
N GLU A 327 32.78 -54.82 -9.78
CA GLU A 327 32.92 -55.64 -11.03
C GLU A 327 31.56 -56.03 -11.63
N SER A 328 31.26 -55.93 -12.94
CA SER A 328 32.00 -55.64 -14.18
C SER A 328 30.99 -55.56 -15.34
N ASP A 329 31.35 -54.84 -16.43
CA ASP A 329 31.15 -55.14 -17.87
C ASP A 329 29.74 -55.53 -18.41
N SER A 330 29.29 -55.19 -19.62
CA SER A 330 29.85 -54.56 -20.83
C SER A 330 28.71 -54.52 -21.88
N ASN A 331 28.77 -53.57 -22.83
CA ASN A 331 28.37 -53.66 -24.27
C ASN A 331 26.98 -54.23 -24.66
N ASP A 332 26.33 -53.84 -25.76
CA ASP A 332 26.74 -53.20 -27.01
C ASP A 332 25.49 -52.62 -27.74
N ALA A 333 25.75 -51.64 -28.62
CA ALA A 333 25.19 -51.37 -29.98
C ALA A 333 23.67 -51.57 -30.31
N ALA A 334 23.03 -50.92 -31.28
CA ALA A 334 23.43 -50.10 -32.43
C ALA A 334 22.19 -49.31 -32.92
N GLU A 335 22.36 -48.09 -33.42
CA GLU A 335 22.15 -47.66 -34.84
C GLU A 335 20.70 -47.30 -35.23
N SER A 336 20.42 -46.02 -35.55
CA SER A 336 20.55 -45.30 -36.84
C SER A 336 19.16 -45.18 -37.48
N ASP A 337 18.75 -44.19 -38.27
CA ASP A 337 19.36 -43.24 -39.20
C ASP A 337 18.28 -42.14 -39.44
N GLY A 338 18.54 -40.84 -39.62
CA GLY A 338 19.05 -40.20 -40.84
C GLY A 338 18.00 -39.18 -41.34
N GLY A 339 18.27 -37.86 -41.35
CA GLY A 339 18.59 -37.04 -42.55
C GLY A 339 17.31 -36.50 -43.24
N ASP A 340 17.16 -35.28 -43.77
CA ASP A 340 18.10 -34.35 -44.41
C ASP A 340 17.44 -32.95 -44.64
N ALA A 341 18.27 -32.01 -45.09
CA ALA A 341 18.30 -30.55 -45.22
C ALA A 341 17.23 -29.75 -46.03
N GLY A 342 17.32 -28.41 -45.89
CA GLY A 342 16.98 -27.44 -46.95
C GLY A 342 16.52 -26.03 -46.51
N ALA A 343 17.34 -24.98 -46.74
CA ALA A 343 16.95 -23.55 -46.77
C ALA A 343 16.70 -23.08 -48.24
N PRO A 344 16.38 -21.81 -48.65
CA PRO A 344 16.05 -20.56 -47.93
C PRO A 344 14.90 -19.66 -48.56
N ARG A 345 14.55 -18.55 -47.88
CA ARG A 345 14.04 -17.20 -48.32
C ARG A 345 12.99 -17.02 -49.45
N LYS A 346 11.95 -16.20 -49.18
CA LYS A 346 11.32 -15.27 -50.17
C LYS A 346 10.78 -13.96 -49.54
N ARG A 347 11.21 -12.83 -50.11
CA ARG A 347 10.62 -11.47 -49.99
C ARG A 347 9.33 -11.38 -50.83
N ARG A 348 8.32 -10.62 -50.39
CA ARG A 348 7.40 -9.92 -51.32
C ARG A 348 6.95 -8.55 -50.79
N ARG A 349 6.86 -7.61 -51.74
CA ARG A 349 6.65 -6.16 -51.68
C ARG A 349 5.16 -5.78 -51.65
N ARG A 350 4.88 -4.61 -51.02
CA ARG A 350 3.95 -3.51 -51.37
C ARG A 350 2.59 -3.84 -52.01
N ARG A 351 1.51 -3.23 -51.46
CA ARG A 351 0.78 -2.16 -52.15
C ARG A 351 -0.07 -1.27 -51.21
N ARG A 352 -0.04 0.01 -51.56
CA ARG A 352 -0.79 1.16 -51.05
C ARG A 352 -1.93 1.41 -52.04
N THR A 353 -3.13 1.72 -51.55
CA THR A 353 -4.27 2.36 -52.24
C THR A 353 -5.22 2.79 -51.11
N GLY A 354 -5.67 4.03 -50.93
CA GLY A 354 -5.75 5.19 -51.82
C GLY A 354 -7.24 5.51 -52.07
N GLY A 355 -7.69 6.69 -51.62
CA GLY A 355 -8.99 7.32 -51.92
C GLY A 355 -10.06 7.07 -50.83
N GLY A 356 -10.83 8.04 -50.35
CA GLY A 356 -11.09 9.41 -50.79
C GLY A 356 -12.59 9.73 -50.60
N GLY A 357 -12.93 10.98 -50.26
CA GLY A 357 -14.30 11.54 -50.25
C GLY A 357 -14.81 11.84 -48.83
N GLN A 358 -14.87 13.09 -48.34
CA GLN A 358 -15.72 14.25 -48.69
C GLN A 358 -17.22 14.09 -48.36
N GLY A 359 -17.74 15.09 -47.64
CA GLY A 359 -19.16 15.37 -47.34
C GLY A 359 -19.29 16.02 -45.96
N ALA A 360 -19.29 17.36 -45.85
CA ALA A 360 -20.52 18.20 -45.77
C ALA A 360 -21.43 17.76 -44.59
N GLY A 361 -21.70 18.54 -43.54
CA GLY A 361 -22.01 19.96 -43.46
C GLY A 361 -23.44 20.07 -42.93
N ASN A 362 -23.64 20.51 -41.69
CA ASN A 362 -24.89 21.15 -41.22
C ASN A 362 -24.75 21.59 -39.76
N GLN A 363 -24.82 22.89 -39.47
CA GLN A 363 -25.30 23.41 -38.18
C GLN A 363 -26.07 24.69 -38.50
N GLY A 364 -27.40 24.58 -38.39
CA GLY A 364 -28.35 25.65 -38.55
C GLY A 364 -28.70 26.30 -37.22
N ASP A 365 -29.04 27.58 -37.33
CA ASP A 365 -29.63 28.49 -36.35
C ASP A 365 -30.86 27.97 -35.62
N ASN A 366 -31.06 28.54 -34.41
CA ASN A 366 -32.32 29.01 -33.80
C ASN A 366 -32.28 28.78 -32.27
N ASN A 367 -32.77 29.64 -31.40
CA ASN A 367 -33.34 30.98 -31.47
C ASN A 367 -33.44 31.49 -30.01
N SER A 368 -33.49 32.80 -29.89
CA SER A 368 -33.71 33.64 -28.72
C SER A 368 -34.92 33.32 -27.82
N GLY A 369 -34.82 33.71 -26.54
CA GLY A 369 -35.65 34.83 -26.04
C GLY A 369 -36.66 34.57 -24.91
N HIS A 370 -36.72 35.56 -24.00
CA HIS A 370 -37.80 35.92 -23.04
C HIS A 370 -37.90 35.16 -21.70
N THR A 371 -37.55 35.75 -20.53
CA THR A 371 -38.12 36.85 -19.68
C THR A 371 -39.03 36.34 -18.55
N GLY A 372 -38.85 36.92 -17.34
CA GLY A 372 -39.73 36.80 -16.16
C GLY A 372 -38.96 36.21 -14.98
N GLY A 373 -38.66 36.90 -13.88
CA GLY A 373 -39.44 37.91 -13.16
C GLY A 373 -40.24 37.22 -12.06
N GLY A 374 -39.79 37.33 -10.80
CA GLY A 374 -40.51 36.77 -9.66
C GLY A 374 -39.69 36.69 -8.37
N ASP A 375 -39.61 37.82 -7.65
CA ASP A 375 -39.38 37.85 -6.21
C ASP A 375 -40.45 37.05 -5.48
N PHE A 376 -40.08 36.28 -4.44
CA PHE A 376 -40.94 36.09 -3.27
C PHE A 376 -40.10 35.77 -2.03
N SER A 377 -40.24 36.66 -1.06
CA SER A 377 -39.78 36.61 0.31
C SER A 377 -40.68 35.73 1.20
N GLY A 378 -40.07 35.09 2.22
CA GLY A 378 -40.68 34.80 3.53
C GLY A 378 -41.41 33.46 3.68
N ASN A 379 -40.83 32.51 4.43
CA ASN A 379 -41.04 32.34 5.87
C ASN A 379 -40.03 31.32 6.43
#